data_AF-A0A645F8C2-F1
#
_entry.id   AF-A0A645F8C2-F1
#
_cell.length_a   1.000
_cell.length_b   1.000
_cell.length_c   1.000
_cell.angle_alpha   90.00
_cell.angle_beta   90.00
_cell.angle_gamma   90.00
#
_symmetry.space_group_name_H-M   'P 1'
#
loop_
_entity.id
_entity.type
_entity.pdbx_description
1 polymer ?
#
loop_
_entity_poly.entity_id
_entity_poly.type
_entity_poly.pdbx_seq_one_letter_code
_entity_poly.pdbx_strand_id
1 'polypeptide(L)' 'MPAQITVFDVLSAVEGALFEKTEETVMEKTPDIDTAMRLSAFDKLDKAVKETLTGITLDALVTETEKQRKDHEMMFYI' A
#
# COMPACT_ATOMS: atom_id res chain seq x y z
N MET A 1 14.43 -13.64 -3.31
CA MET A 1 15.13 -12.92 -4.42
C MET A 1 14.53 -11.53 -4.55
N PRO A 2 15.20 -10.51 -5.11
CA PRO A 2 14.64 -9.14 -5.22
C PRO A 2 13.27 -9.09 -5.89
N ALA A 3 13.01 -10.01 -6.83
CA ALA A 3 11.70 -10.18 -7.49
C ALA A 3 10.54 -10.56 -6.57
N GLN A 4 10.81 -10.96 -5.32
CA GLN A 4 9.80 -11.33 -4.33
C GLN A 4 9.59 -10.25 -3.26
N ILE A 5 10.39 -9.18 -3.27
CA ILE A 5 10.23 -8.08 -2.31
C ILE A 5 9.09 -7.21 -2.79
N THR A 6 8.08 -7.07 -1.95
CA THR A 6 6.90 -6.24 -2.22
C THR A 6 7.10 -4.82 -1.71
N VAL A 7 6.30 -3.89 -2.23
CA VAL A 7 6.24 -2.52 -1.69
C VAL A 7 5.78 -2.55 -0.23
N PHE A 8 4.89 -3.48 0.13
CA PHE A 8 4.50 -3.70 1.52
C PHE A 8 5.69 -4.09 2.40
N ASP A 9 6.57 -4.98 1.96
CA ASP A 9 7.76 -5.38 2.74
C ASP A 9 8.70 -4.20 3.01
N VAL A 10 8.84 -3.29 2.04
CA VAL A 10 9.65 -2.09 2.20
C VAL A 10 8.98 -1.11 3.15
N LEU A 11 7.72 -0.74 2.89
CA LEU A 11 7.04 0.28 3.69
C LEU A 11 6.78 -0.18 5.12
N SER A 12 6.43 -1.45 5.35
CA SER A 12 6.24 -1.96 6.71
C SER A 12 7.52 -2.02 7.52
N ALA A 13 8.69 -2.08 6.87
CA ALA A 13 10.00 -2.04 7.54
C ALA A 13 10.45 -0.63 7.94
N VAL A 14 9.95 0.41 7.27
CA VAL A 14 10.40 1.80 7.50
C VAL A 14 9.32 2.74 8.05
N GLU A 15 8.03 2.45 7.81
CA GLU A 15 6.90 3.31 8.11
C GLU A 15 5.84 2.56 8.92
N GLY A 16 6.17 2.18 10.16
CA GLY A 16 5.29 1.39 11.04
C GLY A 16 3.91 2.04 11.26
N ALA A 17 3.88 3.36 11.42
CA ALA A 17 2.65 4.12 11.70
C ALA A 17 1.57 4.00 10.61
N LEU A 18 1.94 3.70 9.36
CA LEU A 18 0.98 3.51 8.26
C LEU A 18 0.14 2.25 8.40
N PHE A 19 0.60 1.28 9.19
CA PHE A 19 -0.04 -0.03 9.36
C PHE A 19 -0.46 -0.31 10.80
N GLU A 20 -0.39 0.70 11.66
CA GLU A 20 -0.94 0.64 12.99
C GLU A 20 -2.47 0.64 12.92
N LYS A 21 -3.09 -0.14 13.80
CA LYS A 21 -4.55 -0.14 13.89
C LYS A 21 -5.02 1.20 14.41
N THR A 22 -6.11 1.70 13.84
CA THR A 22 -6.77 2.90 14.36
C THR A 22 -7.22 2.66 15.80
N GLU A 23 -6.88 3.60 16.69
CA GLU A 23 -7.29 3.54 18.10
C GLU A 23 -8.81 3.64 18.24
N GLU A 24 -9.33 3.00 19.29
CA GLU A 24 -10.75 3.04 19.64
C GLU A 24 -11.10 4.44 20.16
N THR A 25 -12.05 5.13 19.52
CA THR A 25 -12.25 6.57 19.76
C THR A 25 -13.47 6.88 20.60
N VAL A 26 -14.56 6.11 20.41
CA VAL A 26 -15.85 6.37 21.08
C VAL A 26 -16.39 5.14 21.80
N MET A 27 -15.58 4.10 21.97
CA MET A 27 -16.02 2.83 22.54
C MET A 27 -16.67 2.95 23.92
N GLU A 28 -16.16 3.85 24.78
CA GLU A 28 -16.71 4.07 26.12
C GLU A 28 -18.12 4.69 26.12
N LYS A 29 -18.48 5.46 25.08
CA LYS A 29 -19.75 6.21 25.01
C LYS A 29 -20.74 5.60 24.04
N THR A 30 -20.26 5.03 22.94
CA THR A 30 -21.11 4.49 21.86
C THR A 30 -20.40 3.34 21.12
N PRO A 31 -20.36 2.13 21.73
CA PRO A 31 -19.61 0.98 21.20
C PRO A 31 -20.12 0.51 19.82
N ASP A 32 -21.41 0.73 19.53
CA ASP A 32 -22.01 0.34 18.25
C ASP A 32 -21.48 1.19 17.09
N ILE A 33 -21.27 2.49 17.31
CA ILE A 33 -20.71 3.41 16.29
C ILE A 33 -19.24 3.10 16.06
N ASP A 34 -18.47 2.89 17.13
CA ASP A 34 -17.05 2.52 17.03
C ASP A 34 -16.88 1.22 16.23
N THR A 35 -17.71 0.21 16.54
CA THR A 35 -17.73 -1.06 15.82
C THR A 35 -18.15 -0.89 14.35
N ALA A 36 -19.18 -0.08 14.07
CA ALA A 36 -19.60 0.19 12.71
C ALA A 36 -18.49 0.89 11.89
N MET A 37 -17.79 1.86 12.48
CA MET A 37 -16.67 2.56 11.86
C MET A 37 -15.51 1.60 11.56
N ARG A 38 -15.11 0.79 12.54
CA ARG A 38 -14.04 -0.20 12.38
C ARG A 38 -14.33 -1.18 11.24
N LEU A 39 -15.48 -1.86 11.29
CA LEU A 39 -15.82 -2.90 10.33
C LEU A 39 -16.16 -2.35 8.93
N SER A 40 -16.79 -1.17 8.87
CA SER A 40 -17.31 -0.64 7.61
C SER A 40 -16.32 0.23 6.85
N ALA A 41 -15.36 0.83 7.56
CA ALA A 41 -14.37 1.73 6.98
C ALA A 41 -12.92 1.26 7.23
N PHE A 42 -12.47 1.24 8.50
CA PHE A 42 -11.04 1.05 8.81
C PHE A 42 -10.51 -0.33 8.38
N ASP A 43 -11.17 -1.41 8.77
CA ASP A 43 -10.74 -2.78 8.41
C ASP A 43 -10.72 -2.99 6.89
N LYS A 44 -11.64 -2.33 6.16
CA LYS A 44 -11.68 -2.41 4.70
C LYS A 44 -10.55 -1.62 4.07
N LEU A 45 -10.25 -0.44 4.59
CA LEU A 45 -9.15 0.40 4.13
C LEU A 45 -7.82 -0.31 4.35
N ASP A 46 -7.57 -0.81 5.57
CA ASP A 46 -6.36 -1.52 5.96
C ASP A 46 -6.13 -2.73 5.05
N LYS A 47 -7.19 -3.51 4.81
CA LYS A 47 -7.15 -4.65 3.91
C LYS A 47 -6.81 -4.22 2.48
N ALA A 48 -7.52 -3.24 1.93
CA ALA A 48 -7.31 -2.79 0.55
C ALA A 48 -5.91 -2.24 0.32
N VAL A 49 -5.39 -1.45 1.27
CA VAL A 49 -4.02 -0.91 1.23
C VAL A 49 -3.01 -2.06 1.28
N LYS A 50 -3.14 -2.99 2.23
CA LYS A 50 -2.23 -4.13 2.36
C LYS A 50 -2.23 -5.01 1.12
N GLU A 51 -3.39 -5.38 0.61
CA GLU A 51 -3.52 -6.20 -0.60
C GLU A 51 -2.87 -5.51 -1.81
N THR A 52 -3.11 -4.21 -1.98
CA THR A 52 -2.51 -3.42 -3.05
C THR A 52 -0.99 -3.42 -2.97
N LEU A 53 -0.43 -3.10 -1.81
CA LEU A 53 1.02 -2.99 -1.62
C LEU A 53 1.75 -4.34 -1.67
N THR A 54 1.08 -5.43 -1.24
CA THR A 54 1.62 -6.79 -1.34
C THR A 54 1.61 -7.28 -2.79
N GLY A 55 0.66 -6.82 -3.60
CA GLY A 55 0.57 -7.18 -5.03
C GLY A 55 1.62 -6.51 -5.92
N ILE A 56 2.37 -5.53 -5.42
CA ILE A 56 3.36 -4.77 -6.19
C ILE A 56 4.76 -5.17 -5.72
N THR A 57 5.57 -5.70 -6.63
CA THR A 57 6.97 -6.05 -6.37
C THR A 57 7.91 -4.92 -6.79
N LEU A 58 9.12 -4.89 -6.23
CA LEU A 58 10.16 -3.96 -6.69
C LEU A 58 10.52 -4.19 -8.17
N ASP A 59 10.47 -5.43 -8.63
CA ASP A 59 10.66 -5.78 -10.04
C ASP A 59 9.58 -5.19 -10.96
N ALA A 60 8.33 -5.14 -10.49
CA ALA A 60 7.25 -4.46 -11.21
C ALA A 60 7.52 -2.95 -11.33
N LEU A 61 8.07 -2.31 -10.28
CA LEU A 61 8.44 -0.90 -10.32
C LEU A 61 9.61 -0.63 -11.27
N VAL A 62 10.62 -1.50 -11.30
CA VAL A 62 11.74 -1.42 -12.26
C VAL A 62 11.22 -1.56 -13.68
N THR A 63 10.39 -2.57 -13.93
CA THR A 63 9.78 -2.81 -15.24
C THR A 63 8.95 -1.61 -15.71
N GLU A 64 8.16 -1.02 -14.80
CA GLU A 64 7.36 0.16 -15.12
C GLU A 64 8.24 1.39 -15.41
N THR A 65 9.33 1.57 -14.65
CA THR A 65 10.31 2.64 -14.89
C THR A 65 10.91 2.53 -16.29
N GLU A 66 11.30 1.33 -16.72
CA GLU A 66 11.86 1.10 -18.05
C GLU A 66 10.86 1.38 -19.19
N LYS A 67 9.55 1.13 -18.97
CA LYS A 67 8.51 1.51 -19.96
C LYS A 67 8.41 3.02 -20.11
N GLN A 68 8.35 3.75 -18.99
CA GLN A 68 8.27 5.21 -18.99
C GLN A 68 9.51 5.83 -19.65
N ARG A 69 10.71 5.25 -19.44
CA ARG A 69 11.95 5.69 -20.11
C ARG A 69 11.93 5.46 -21.62
N LYS A 70 11.41 4.33 -22.11
CA LYS A 70 11.32 4.05 -23.55
C LYS A 70 10.39 5.02 -24.28
N ASP A 71 9.32 5.48 -23.64
CA ASP A 71 8.47 6.55 -24.17
C ASP A 71 9.22 7.90 -24.25
N HIS A 72 10.21 8.12 -23.39
CA HIS A 72 11.08 9.30 -23.41
C HIS A 72 12.34 9.14 -24.30
N GLU A 73 12.73 7.92 -24.66
CA GLU A 73 13.96 7.60 -25.42
C GLU A 73 13.71 7.27 -26.91
N MET A 74 12.50 7.51 -27.45
CA MET A 74 12.24 7.47 -28.91
C MET A 74 12.85 8.68 -29.65
N MET A 75 14.13 8.95 -29.41
CA MET A 75 14.97 9.79 -30.26
C MET A 75 15.87 8.87 -31.09
N PHE A 76 15.35 8.35 -32.20
CA PHE A 76 16.20 7.79 -33.25
C PHE A 76 16.96 8.95 -33.89
N TYR A 77 18.23 9.13 -33.52
CA TYR A 77 19.15 9.94 -34.32
C TYR A 77 19.43 9.20 -35.63
N ILE A 78 19.00 9.79 -36.74
CA ILE A 78 19.37 9.42 -38.11
C ILE A 78 20.78 9.88 -38.45
#